data_AF-A0A7X8SR28-F1
#
_entry.id   AF-A0A7X8SR28-F1
#
_cell.length_a   1.000
_cell.length_b   1.000
_cell.length_c   1.000
_cell.angle_alpha   90.00
_cell.angle_beta   90.00
_cell.angle_gamma   90.00
#
_symmetry.space_group_name_H-M   'P 1'
#
loop_
_entity.id
_entity.type
_entity.pdbx_description
1 polymer ?
#
loop_
_entity_poly.entity_id
_entity_poly.type
_entity_poly.pdbx_seq_one_letter_code
_entity_poly.pdbx_strand_id
1 'polypeptide(L)'
;MRKGILFLICFFSLQWTIGQTRNSCLSGLAKFAPVDGKRLLIMGQDLGAVGGLDQYTDGYVDHFSQMPAGITTYTSLPSLGGLYSVVNYGAGDVSGEVYLDDATFDSTALVIGLYLVDQEKRIVDGDLDDKIRTMANWIKNTNRPVFLRIGYEFDGEHNHYSVTYFKNMWRRIVDIFDEESVANCDFVWQSDGVHSTSTMQRYYPGSEYVDWFAFSYFQKNAGNDLIRLAKTYEKPVMIAEATPRGYDLKTVNGDQLWNSWFQPLIQLMDDNPIIKGLAYINTDWDSQQMWKGEGWGDTRIEVNEALTQHWENELQKENWVYGNSELFETIGYPFADISSDCFPPKDIVNATDDTPYQWGYVCNNEPNNLKVNLKDFSKVKRINLLDATSGKVMKELFHPEQNVLNIIASKGVYILSVEDFNGQINRIKVLVCN
;
A
#
# COMPACT_ATOMS: atom_id res chain seq x y z
N MET A 1 7.13 -36.86 -66.70
CA MET A 1 6.69 -35.50 -66.33
C MET A 1 5.42 -35.57 -65.48
N ARG A 2 5.55 -35.44 -64.16
CA ARG A 2 4.47 -35.05 -63.25
C ARG A 2 5.13 -34.19 -62.16
N LYS A 3 4.80 -32.90 -62.14
CA LYS A 3 5.26 -31.94 -61.12
C LYS A 3 4.41 -32.16 -59.86
N GLY A 4 5.03 -32.56 -58.75
CA GLY A 4 4.43 -32.55 -57.43
C GLY A 4 4.82 -31.26 -56.70
N ILE A 5 3.82 -30.46 -56.34
CA ILE A 5 3.96 -29.23 -55.57
C ILE A 5 4.18 -29.61 -54.11
N LEU A 6 5.29 -29.16 -53.52
CA LEU A 6 5.60 -29.32 -52.10
C LEU A 6 5.00 -28.12 -51.35
N PHE A 7 3.89 -28.31 -50.63
CA PHE A 7 3.36 -27.29 -49.72
C PHE A 7 4.12 -27.37 -48.39
N LEU A 8 4.88 -26.32 -48.10
CA LEU A 8 5.51 -26.08 -46.80
C LEU A 8 4.42 -25.61 -45.83
N ILE A 9 3.99 -26.45 -44.89
CA ILE A 9 3.10 -26.04 -43.80
C ILE A 9 3.99 -25.55 -42.65
N CYS A 10 4.19 -24.24 -42.57
CA CYS A 10 4.73 -23.59 -41.38
C CYS A 10 3.70 -23.69 -40.26
N PHE A 11 3.95 -24.55 -39.26
CA PHE A 11 3.27 -24.48 -37.98
C PHE A 11 3.79 -23.25 -37.21
N PHE A 12 3.05 -22.14 -37.29
CA PHE A 12 3.15 -21.11 -36.26
C PHE A 12 2.45 -21.65 -35.01
N SER A 13 3.24 -22.12 -34.04
CA SER A 13 2.76 -22.32 -32.68
C SER A 13 2.46 -20.93 -32.09
N LEU A 14 1.21 -20.48 -32.18
CA LEU A 14 0.71 -19.44 -31.28
C LEU A 14 0.73 -20.04 -29.86
N GLN A 15 1.80 -19.79 -29.12
CA GLN A 15 1.74 -19.89 -27.67
C GLN A 15 0.85 -18.76 -27.18
N TRP A 16 -0.42 -19.07 -26.94
CA TRP A 16 -1.25 -18.26 -26.05
C TRP A 16 -0.65 -18.40 -24.65
N THR A 17 0.21 -17.46 -24.26
CA THR A 17 0.43 -17.17 -22.85
C THR A 17 -0.91 -16.69 -22.30
N ILE A 18 -1.66 -17.59 -21.67
CA ILE A 18 -2.75 -17.22 -20.76
C ILE A 18 -2.07 -16.58 -19.56
N GLY A 19 -1.71 -15.30 -19.68
CA GLY A 19 -1.43 -14.47 -18.52
C GLY A 19 -2.75 -14.31 -17.78
N GLN A 20 -2.79 -14.68 -16.50
CA GLN A 20 -3.89 -14.28 -15.62
C GLN A 20 -3.98 -12.75 -15.66
N THR A 21 -4.93 -12.20 -16.40
CA THR A 21 -5.31 -10.80 -16.28
C THR A 21 -6.28 -10.71 -15.10
N ARG A 22 -5.73 -10.69 -13.89
CA ARG A 22 -6.44 -10.07 -12.77
C ARG A 22 -6.13 -8.58 -12.86
N ASN A 23 -7.09 -7.81 -13.37
CA ASN A 23 -7.11 -6.37 -13.20
C ASN A 23 -7.47 -6.12 -11.74
N SER A 24 -6.71 -5.31 -11.01
CA SER A 24 -7.22 -4.79 -9.74
C SER A 24 -8.59 -4.17 -10.00
N CYS A 25 -9.50 -4.25 -9.02
CA CYS A 25 -10.89 -3.81 -9.16
C CYS A 25 -10.98 -2.45 -9.87
N LEU A 26 -10.09 -1.52 -9.52
CA LEU A 26 -10.10 -0.16 -10.06
C LEU A 26 -8.98 0.13 -11.06
N SER A 27 -8.26 -0.89 -11.54
CA SER A 27 -7.23 -0.80 -12.58
C SER A 27 -6.20 0.30 -12.33
N GLY A 28 -5.86 0.54 -11.06
CA GLY A 28 -4.89 1.55 -10.63
C GLY A 28 -5.38 3.00 -10.75
N LEU A 29 -6.69 3.24 -10.83
CA LEU A 29 -7.22 4.60 -10.82
C LEU A 29 -7.00 5.24 -9.44
N ALA A 30 -6.34 6.40 -9.42
CA ALA A 30 -6.26 7.23 -8.23
C ALA A 30 -7.66 7.69 -7.82
N LYS A 31 -8.16 7.15 -6.71
CA LYS A 31 -9.50 7.45 -6.20
C LYS A 31 -9.55 8.80 -5.52
N PHE A 32 -8.46 9.20 -4.84
CA PHE A 32 -8.43 10.31 -3.91
C PHE A 32 -7.52 11.45 -4.36
N ALA A 33 -7.66 11.92 -5.60
CA ALA A 33 -6.82 12.97 -6.17
C ALA A 33 -7.63 14.25 -6.42
N PRO A 34 -7.19 15.41 -5.88
CA PRO A 34 -7.77 16.68 -6.31
C PRO A 34 -7.44 16.95 -7.79
N VAL A 35 -8.17 17.88 -8.41
CA VAL A 35 -7.95 18.30 -9.81
C VAL A 35 -6.56 18.88 -10.06
N ASP A 36 -6.10 18.95 -11.31
CA ASP A 36 -4.77 19.49 -11.65
C ASP A 36 -4.60 20.92 -11.14
N GLY A 37 -3.43 21.20 -10.55
CA GLY A 37 -3.13 22.50 -9.93
C GLY A 37 -3.67 22.67 -8.50
N LYS A 38 -4.41 21.70 -7.96
CA LYS A 38 -4.74 21.60 -6.53
C LYS A 38 -3.87 20.55 -5.85
N ARG A 39 -3.49 20.77 -4.59
CA ARG A 39 -2.61 19.87 -3.85
C ARG A 39 -2.97 19.76 -2.37
N LEU A 40 -2.89 18.55 -1.84
CA LEU A 40 -3.09 18.23 -0.44
C LEU A 40 -1.87 18.68 0.37
N LEU A 41 -2.10 19.45 1.44
CA LEU A 41 -1.11 19.56 2.50
C LEU A 41 -1.27 18.34 3.42
N ILE A 42 -0.21 17.54 3.52
CA ILE A 42 -0.13 16.40 4.43
C ILE A 42 0.93 16.71 5.48
N MET A 43 0.63 16.41 6.74
CA MET A 43 1.54 16.69 7.86
C MET A 43 1.99 15.42 8.53
N GLY A 44 3.25 15.40 8.93
CA GLY A 44 3.84 14.23 9.54
C GLY A 44 5.06 14.51 10.41
N GLN A 45 5.66 13.44 10.93
CA GLN A 45 5.30 12.06 10.61
C GLN A 45 5.03 11.15 11.81
N ASP A 46 4.93 11.78 12.98
CA ASP A 46 4.62 11.17 14.26
C ASP A 46 3.60 12.06 15.01
N LEU A 47 3.01 11.53 16.07
CA LEU A 47 1.98 12.21 16.87
C LEU A 47 2.48 13.55 17.44
N GLY A 48 3.74 13.62 17.85
CA GLY A 48 4.34 14.84 18.39
C GLY A 48 4.56 15.91 17.32
N ALA A 49 5.03 15.51 16.13
CA ALA A 49 5.24 16.43 15.01
C ALA A 49 3.94 17.06 14.49
N VAL A 50 2.86 16.28 14.46
CA VAL A 50 1.54 16.75 14.00
C VAL A 50 0.85 17.58 15.08
N GLY A 51 0.87 17.15 16.34
CA GLY A 51 0.23 17.86 17.45
C GLY A 51 -1.30 17.84 17.39
N GLY A 52 -1.95 18.79 18.06
CA GLY A 52 -3.41 18.93 18.07
C GLY A 52 -4.15 17.82 18.83
N LEU A 53 -3.47 17.11 19.73
CA LEU A 53 -4.00 15.98 20.49
C LEU A 53 -3.77 16.19 21.99
N ASP A 54 -4.58 15.55 22.85
CA ASP A 54 -4.50 15.70 24.32
C ASP A 54 -3.10 15.48 24.92
N GLN A 55 -2.32 14.55 24.37
CA GLN A 55 -0.96 14.22 24.83
C GLN A 55 0.15 14.85 23.97
N TYR A 56 -0.20 15.45 22.83
CA TYR A 56 0.71 16.02 21.85
C TYR A 56 0.19 17.41 21.47
N THR A 57 0.52 18.41 22.28
CA THR A 57 -0.09 19.76 22.26
C THR A 57 0.90 20.85 21.79
N ASP A 58 1.99 20.48 21.13
CA ASP A 58 3.02 21.41 20.65
C ASP A 58 3.58 20.94 19.30
N GLY A 59 2.70 20.46 18.42
CA GLY A 59 3.02 20.10 17.05
C GLY A 59 2.44 21.10 16.05
N TYR A 60 2.57 20.79 14.76
CA TYR A 60 2.17 21.70 13.68
C TYR A 60 0.73 22.25 13.82
N VAL A 61 -0.24 21.39 14.16
CA VAL A 61 -1.67 21.77 14.27
C VAL A 61 -1.91 22.77 15.42
N ASP A 62 -1.02 22.80 16.42
CA ASP A 62 -1.13 23.74 17.55
C ASP A 62 -0.63 25.16 17.19
N HIS A 63 0.17 25.29 16.12
CA HIS A 63 0.81 26.54 15.72
C HIS A 63 0.22 27.15 14.44
N PHE A 64 -0.41 26.35 13.58
CA PHE A 64 -0.96 26.80 12.31
C PHE A 64 -2.48 26.62 12.24
N SER A 65 -3.17 27.66 11.77
CA SER A 65 -4.65 27.66 11.67
C SER A 65 -5.21 26.68 10.64
N GLN A 66 -4.42 26.35 9.61
CA GLN A 66 -4.89 25.54 8.50
C GLN A 66 -4.66 24.06 8.79
N MET A 67 -5.76 23.33 8.99
CA MET A 67 -5.72 21.90 9.21
C MET A 67 -5.16 21.18 7.97
N PRO A 68 -4.16 20.29 8.12
CA PRO A 68 -3.68 19.47 7.01
C PRO A 68 -4.81 18.62 6.41
N ALA A 69 -4.83 18.46 5.08
CA ALA A 69 -5.75 17.56 4.39
C ALA A 69 -5.45 16.08 4.66
N GLY A 70 -4.23 15.75 5.07
CA GLY A 70 -3.90 14.39 5.49
C GLY A 70 -2.84 14.34 6.57
N ILE A 71 -2.80 13.24 7.29
CA ILE A 71 -1.86 13.00 8.39
C ILE A 71 -1.04 11.74 8.10
N THR A 72 0.27 11.85 8.22
CA THR A 72 1.19 10.73 8.02
C THR A 72 1.40 9.95 9.31
N THR A 73 1.35 8.62 9.23
CA THR A 73 1.74 7.70 10.28
C THR A 73 2.45 6.47 9.69
N TYR A 74 2.96 5.58 10.54
CA TYR A 74 3.69 4.39 10.10
C TYR A 74 3.21 3.12 10.79
N THR A 75 3.32 2.01 10.07
CA THR A 75 3.12 0.68 10.64
C THR A 75 4.06 -0.34 10.02
N SER A 76 4.26 -1.46 10.71
CA SER A 76 5.03 -2.60 10.24
C SER A 76 4.09 -3.78 10.05
N LEU A 77 4.06 -4.39 8.85
CA LEU A 77 3.07 -5.42 8.53
C LEU A 77 3.02 -6.61 9.51
N PRO A 78 4.16 -7.15 10.01
CA PRO A 78 4.12 -8.27 10.95
C PRO A 78 3.42 -7.96 12.27
N SER A 79 3.59 -6.74 12.80
CA SER A 79 3.05 -6.34 14.11
C SER A 79 1.72 -5.59 14.01
N LEU A 80 1.52 -4.81 12.94
CA LEU A 80 0.50 -3.77 12.80
C LEU A 80 0.54 -2.71 13.93
N GLY A 81 1.66 -2.63 14.65
CA GLY A 81 1.91 -1.58 15.64
C GLY A 81 1.99 -0.23 14.94
N GLY A 82 1.42 0.81 15.55
CA GLY A 82 1.24 2.11 14.90
C GLY A 82 -0.09 2.25 14.13
N LEU A 83 -0.91 1.20 14.01
CA LEU A 83 -2.32 1.35 13.65
C LEU A 83 -3.17 1.43 14.91
N TYR A 84 -3.41 0.28 15.56
CA TYR A 84 -4.30 0.10 16.72
C TYR A 84 -3.75 0.62 18.05
N SER A 85 -2.44 0.85 18.13
CA SER A 85 -1.77 1.21 19.37
C SER A 85 -0.63 2.17 19.07
N VAL A 86 -0.38 3.07 20.03
CA VAL A 86 0.82 3.90 20.02
C VAL A 86 2.06 3.01 20.09
N VAL A 87 2.97 3.21 19.13
CA VAL A 87 4.28 2.56 19.11
C VAL A 87 5.33 3.61 18.78
N ASN A 88 6.52 3.48 19.36
CA ASN A 88 7.67 4.31 19.04
C ASN A 88 8.80 3.42 18.51
N TYR A 89 9.17 3.60 17.25
CA TYR A 89 10.29 2.87 16.63
C TYR A 89 11.63 3.62 16.78
N GLY A 90 11.69 4.63 17.65
CA GLY A 90 12.81 5.54 17.82
C GLY A 90 12.66 6.85 17.03
N ALA A 91 11.68 6.94 16.14
CA ALA A 91 11.43 8.08 15.24
C ALA A 91 10.10 8.81 15.57
N GLY A 92 9.78 8.89 16.87
CA GLY A 92 8.52 9.46 17.35
C GLY A 92 7.41 8.43 17.54
N ASP A 93 6.37 8.83 18.28
CA ASP A 93 5.20 8.00 18.56
C ASP A 93 4.28 7.98 17.34
N VAL A 94 3.83 6.81 16.89
CA VAL A 94 2.90 6.66 15.77
C VAL A 94 1.66 5.89 16.20
N SER A 95 0.48 6.36 15.78
CA SER A 95 -0.79 5.63 15.85
C SER A 95 -1.80 6.19 14.85
N GLY A 96 -2.40 5.32 14.04
CA GLY A 96 -3.56 5.66 13.23
C GLY A 96 -4.82 5.84 14.07
N GLU A 97 -5.05 4.97 15.05
CA GLU A 97 -6.26 4.98 15.90
C GLU A 97 -6.41 6.29 16.68
N VAL A 98 -5.29 6.85 17.19
CA VAL A 98 -5.33 8.12 17.92
C VAL A 98 -5.93 9.26 17.10
N TYR A 99 -5.64 9.33 15.79
CA TYR A 99 -6.26 10.32 14.91
C TYR A 99 -7.69 9.95 14.49
N LEU A 100 -8.04 8.65 14.49
CA LEU A 100 -9.41 8.21 14.18
C LEU A 100 -10.36 8.52 15.34
N ASP A 101 -9.88 8.42 16.58
CA ASP A 101 -10.68 8.62 17.79
C ASP A 101 -10.85 10.11 18.17
N ASP A 102 -10.04 11.00 17.60
CA ASP A 102 -10.09 12.44 17.88
C ASP A 102 -10.85 13.22 16.80
N ALA A 103 -11.92 13.91 17.22
CA ALA A 103 -12.82 14.66 16.34
C ALA A 103 -12.12 15.83 15.61
N THR A 104 -10.99 16.32 16.12
CA THR A 104 -10.16 17.34 15.45
C THR A 104 -9.73 16.86 14.07
N PHE A 105 -9.54 15.55 13.90
CA PHE A 105 -9.02 14.94 12.68
C PHE A 105 -10.09 14.26 11.82
N ASP A 106 -11.39 14.43 12.12
CA ASP A 106 -12.50 13.80 11.38
C ASP A 106 -12.49 14.10 9.88
N SER A 107 -12.01 15.29 9.52
CA SER A 107 -11.92 15.76 8.14
C SER A 107 -10.49 15.69 7.60
N THR A 108 -9.77 14.62 7.89
CA THR A 108 -8.42 14.37 7.36
C THR A 108 -8.31 12.99 6.73
N ALA A 109 -7.50 12.87 5.67
CA ALA A 109 -7.07 11.59 5.14
C ALA A 109 -5.94 11.00 6.01
N LEU A 110 -5.73 9.68 5.94
CA LEU A 110 -4.56 9.04 6.53
C LEU A 110 -3.55 8.67 5.43
N VAL A 111 -2.28 8.97 5.67
CA VAL A 111 -1.16 8.55 4.82
C VAL A 111 -0.30 7.59 5.63
N ILE A 112 -0.20 6.33 5.19
CA ILE A 112 0.40 5.27 6.00
C ILE A 112 1.64 4.74 5.30
N GLY A 113 2.80 4.96 5.91
CA GLY A 113 4.03 4.26 5.54
C GLY A 113 3.99 2.81 6.02
N LEU A 114 3.98 1.85 5.10
CA LEU A 114 3.98 0.42 5.42
C LEU A 114 5.39 -0.15 5.29
N TYR A 115 6.02 -0.39 6.44
CA TYR A 115 7.35 -0.99 6.53
C TYR A 115 7.30 -2.50 6.24
N LEU A 116 8.10 -2.95 5.27
CA LEU A 116 8.10 -4.33 4.74
C LEU A 116 9.49 -4.96 4.62
N VAL A 117 10.54 -4.32 5.13
CA VAL A 117 11.91 -4.82 5.02
C VAL A 117 12.00 -6.27 5.55
N ASP A 118 12.67 -7.13 4.78
CA ASP A 118 12.79 -8.58 4.99
C ASP A 118 11.47 -9.38 4.97
N GLN A 119 10.36 -8.79 4.53
CA GLN A 119 9.04 -9.46 4.50
C GLN A 119 8.59 -9.88 3.11
N GLU A 120 9.27 -9.48 2.02
CA GLU A 120 8.74 -9.62 0.66
C GLU A 120 8.53 -11.08 0.29
N LYS A 121 9.49 -11.94 0.64
CA LYS A 121 9.37 -13.38 0.37
C LYS A 121 8.22 -13.99 1.18
N ARG A 122 8.12 -13.67 2.47
CA ARG A 122 7.05 -14.18 3.35
C ARG A 122 5.67 -13.78 2.85
N ILE A 123 5.54 -12.55 2.34
CA ILE A 123 4.29 -12.09 1.71
C ILE A 123 4.04 -12.89 0.44
N VAL A 124 5.02 -13.01 -0.47
CA VAL A 124 4.87 -13.78 -1.71
C VAL A 124 4.47 -15.24 -1.45
N ASP A 125 5.00 -15.86 -0.39
CA ASP A 125 4.69 -17.23 0.01
C ASP A 125 3.30 -17.37 0.68
N GLY A 126 2.71 -16.25 1.15
CA GLY A 126 1.40 -16.20 1.81
C GLY A 126 1.44 -16.17 3.33
N ASP A 127 2.61 -16.17 3.96
CA ASP A 127 2.77 -16.26 5.43
C ASP A 127 2.18 -15.08 6.20
N LEU A 128 2.02 -13.93 5.53
CA LEU A 128 1.51 -12.69 6.13
C LEU A 128 0.12 -12.29 5.64
N ASP A 129 -0.56 -13.17 4.92
CA ASP A 129 -1.92 -12.98 4.41
C ASP A 129 -2.93 -12.52 5.47
N ASP A 130 -2.95 -13.18 6.62
CA ASP A 130 -3.86 -12.83 7.72
C ASP A 130 -3.58 -11.41 8.26
N LYS A 131 -2.31 -10.99 8.25
CA LYS A 131 -1.92 -9.62 8.64
C LYS A 131 -2.36 -8.60 7.60
N ILE A 132 -2.21 -8.92 6.31
CA ILE A 132 -2.69 -8.06 5.22
C ILE A 132 -4.21 -7.90 5.31
N ARG A 133 -4.98 -8.98 5.53
CA ARG A 133 -6.44 -8.92 5.73
C ARG A 133 -6.83 -8.12 6.96
N THR A 134 -6.09 -8.24 8.05
CA THR A 134 -6.34 -7.47 9.27
C THR A 134 -6.15 -5.97 9.03
N MET A 135 -5.09 -5.58 8.32
CA MET A 135 -4.85 -4.19 7.94
C MET A 135 -5.88 -3.68 6.93
N ALA A 136 -6.22 -4.49 5.91
CA ALA A 136 -7.23 -4.16 4.91
C ALA A 136 -8.59 -3.86 5.57
N ASN A 137 -9.02 -4.69 6.51
CA ASN A 137 -10.26 -4.48 7.25
C ASN A 137 -10.19 -3.28 8.21
N TRP A 138 -9.04 -3.01 8.83
CA TRP A 138 -8.85 -1.78 9.61
C TRP A 138 -9.04 -0.54 8.74
N ILE A 139 -8.31 -0.48 7.61
CA ILE A 139 -8.42 0.61 6.64
C ILE A 139 -9.85 0.77 6.17
N LYS A 140 -10.52 -0.33 5.78
CA LYS A 140 -11.92 -0.31 5.35
C LYS A 140 -12.87 0.32 6.38
N ASN A 141 -12.63 0.06 7.66
CA ASN A 141 -13.51 0.51 8.74
C ASN A 141 -13.23 1.95 9.21
N THR A 142 -12.14 2.59 8.75
CA THR A 142 -11.88 3.99 9.10
C THR A 142 -12.94 4.93 8.55
N ASN A 143 -13.59 4.56 7.45
CA ASN A 143 -14.49 5.44 6.69
C ASN A 143 -13.85 6.80 6.31
N ARG A 144 -12.53 6.80 6.13
CA ARG A 144 -11.73 7.94 5.67
C ARG A 144 -10.91 7.56 4.43
N PRO A 145 -10.54 8.52 3.57
CA PRO A 145 -9.55 8.28 2.52
C PRO A 145 -8.21 7.86 3.13
N VAL A 146 -7.61 6.78 2.62
CA VAL A 146 -6.30 6.30 3.03
C VAL A 146 -5.36 6.20 1.84
N PHE A 147 -4.12 6.67 2.01
CA PHE A 147 -3.02 6.51 1.07
C PHE A 147 -2.00 5.55 1.68
N LEU A 148 -1.91 4.32 1.17
CA LEU A 148 -1.01 3.29 1.70
C LEU A 148 0.29 3.25 0.88
N ARG A 149 1.40 3.64 1.50
CA ARG A 149 2.74 3.62 0.90
C ARG A 149 3.39 2.25 1.14
N ILE A 150 3.06 1.28 0.29
CA ILE A 150 3.50 -0.12 0.41
C ILE A 150 5.00 -0.22 0.15
N GLY A 151 5.78 -0.62 1.17
CA GLY A 151 7.23 -0.82 1.01
C GLY A 151 7.91 0.45 0.49
N TYR A 152 7.62 1.58 1.15
CA TYR A 152 8.11 2.91 0.78
C TYR A 152 9.63 2.97 0.58
N GLU A 153 10.09 3.91 -0.24
CA GLU A 153 11.49 4.03 -0.68
C GLU A 153 12.03 2.70 -1.24
N PHE A 154 11.27 2.11 -2.18
CA PHE A 154 11.50 0.74 -2.65
C PHE A 154 12.86 0.53 -3.33
N ASP A 155 13.45 1.59 -3.86
CA ASP A 155 14.71 1.61 -4.59
C ASP A 155 15.89 2.08 -3.74
N GLY A 156 15.65 2.53 -2.50
CA GLY A 156 16.69 2.94 -1.57
C GLY A 156 17.50 1.76 -1.04
N GLU A 157 18.83 1.91 -1.01
CA GLU A 157 19.75 0.84 -0.56
C GLU A 157 19.48 0.37 0.87
N HIS A 158 19.02 1.27 1.74
CA HIS A 158 18.75 0.98 3.15
C HIS A 158 17.62 -0.06 3.34
N ASN A 159 16.61 -0.06 2.47
CA ASN A 159 15.51 -1.03 2.51
C ASN A 159 15.82 -2.34 1.78
N HIS A 160 16.83 -2.33 0.91
CA HIS A 160 17.42 -3.52 0.29
C HIS A 160 16.42 -4.53 -0.32
N TYR A 161 15.28 -4.04 -0.82
CA TYR A 161 14.23 -4.88 -1.37
C TYR A 161 14.67 -5.67 -2.60
N SER A 162 14.27 -6.94 -2.67
CA SER A 162 14.47 -7.77 -3.86
C SER A 162 13.51 -7.36 -4.99
N VAL A 163 14.04 -6.94 -6.14
CA VAL A 163 13.26 -6.61 -7.35
C VAL A 163 12.20 -7.67 -7.69
N THR A 164 12.57 -8.95 -7.60
CA THR A 164 11.67 -10.06 -7.95
C THR A 164 10.54 -10.21 -6.93
N TYR A 165 10.87 -10.22 -5.63
CA TYR A 165 9.86 -10.38 -4.60
C TYR A 165 9.00 -9.14 -4.42
N PHE A 166 9.57 -7.93 -4.54
CA PHE A 166 8.86 -6.67 -4.35
C PHE A 166 7.62 -6.55 -5.25
N LYS A 167 7.76 -6.85 -6.56
CA LYS A 167 6.61 -6.78 -7.49
C LYS A 167 5.51 -7.76 -7.13
N ASN A 168 5.87 -8.99 -6.78
CA ASN A 168 4.91 -10.04 -6.44
C ASN A 168 4.25 -9.78 -5.07
N MET A 169 5.03 -9.27 -4.11
CA MET A 169 4.57 -8.81 -2.80
C MET A 169 3.54 -7.70 -2.97
N TRP A 170 3.86 -6.67 -3.75
CA TRP A 170 2.97 -5.54 -4.02
C TRP A 170 1.62 -6.02 -4.57
N ARG A 171 1.67 -6.82 -5.65
CA ARG A 171 0.47 -7.36 -6.31
C ARG A 171 -0.37 -8.15 -5.33
N ARG A 172 0.25 -9.00 -4.52
CA ARG A 172 -0.46 -9.80 -3.52
C ARG A 172 -1.16 -8.95 -2.46
N ILE A 173 -0.53 -7.88 -1.98
CA ILE A 173 -1.15 -6.98 -1.00
C ILE A 173 -2.41 -6.34 -1.61
N VAL A 174 -2.29 -5.76 -2.81
CA VAL A 174 -3.42 -5.13 -3.53
C VAL A 174 -4.52 -6.15 -3.82
N ASP A 175 -4.15 -7.36 -4.25
CA ASP A 175 -5.08 -8.46 -4.51
C ASP A 175 -5.91 -8.83 -3.28
N ILE A 176 -5.30 -8.83 -2.09
CA ILE A 176 -5.99 -9.11 -0.83
C ILE A 176 -6.89 -7.93 -0.43
N PHE A 177 -6.47 -6.69 -0.66
CA PHE A 177 -7.34 -5.53 -0.44
C PHE A 177 -8.60 -5.58 -1.32
N ASP A 178 -8.46 -6.01 -2.56
CA ASP A 178 -9.59 -6.26 -3.45
C ASP A 178 -10.48 -7.41 -2.96
N GLU A 179 -9.89 -8.51 -2.46
CA GLU A 179 -10.64 -9.62 -1.82
C GLU A 179 -11.47 -9.14 -0.62
N GLU A 180 -10.91 -8.24 0.19
CA GLU A 180 -11.58 -7.65 1.35
C GLU A 180 -12.50 -6.47 0.97
N SER A 181 -12.60 -6.13 -0.32
CA SER A 181 -13.41 -5.03 -0.84
C SER A 181 -13.08 -3.68 -0.17
N VAL A 182 -11.79 -3.35 -0.09
CA VAL A 182 -11.33 -2.07 0.47
C VAL A 182 -11.49 -0.97 -0.58
N ALA A 183 -12.52 -0.14 -0.40
CA ALA A 183 -12.88 0.94 -1.30
C ALA A 183 -12.13 2.26 -1.02
N ASN A 184 -11.63 2.42 0.20
CA ASN A 184 -11.13 3.70 0.72
C ASN A 184 -9.61 3.78 0.81
N CYS A 185 -8.89 3.01 -0.02
CA CYS A 185 -7.42 2.95 0.00
C CYS A 185 -6.80 3.16 -1.39
N ASP A 186 -6.00 4.21 -1.57
CA ASP A 186 -5.10 4.39 -2.72
C ASP A 186 -3.71 3.82 -2.42
N PHE A 187 -3.13 3.08 -3.38
CA PHE A 187 -1.80 2.49 -3.27
C PHE A 187 -0.71 3.38 -3.85
N VAL A 188 0.25 3.78 -3.01
CA VAL A 188 1.27 4.80 -3.30
C VAL A 188 2.65 4.18 -3.50
N TRP A 189 3.16 4.22 -4.72
CA TRP A 189 4.47 3.64 -5.10
C TRP A 189 5.58 4.69 -4.93
N GLN A 190 6.25 4.64 -3.77
CA GLN A 190 7.22 5.67 -3.35
C GLN A 190 8.68 5.27 -3.59
N SER A 191 9.39 6.05 -4.40
CA SER A 191 10.86 6.02 -4.56
C SER A 191 11.56 6.88 -3.51
N ASP A 192 12.85 6.62 -3.25
CA ASP A 192 13.71 7.54 -2.47
C ASP A 192 14.02 8.86 -3.20
N GLY A 193 13.66 8.96 -4.48
CA GLY A 193 13.71 10.17 -5.29
C GLY A 193 15.05 10.45 -5.98
N VAL A 194 16.07 9.59 -5.86
CA VAL A 194 17.41 9.86 -6.43
C VAL A 194 17.83 8.93 -7.55
N HIS A 195 17.04 7.90 -7.86
CA HIS A 195 17.36 6.90 -8.87
C HIS A 195 16.75 7.18 -10.26
N SER A 196 17.33 6.55 -11.28
CA SER A 196 16.90 6.70 -12.68
C SER A 196 15.56 6.01 -12.95
N THR A 197 14.87 6.47 -14.01
CA THR A 197 13.64 5.81 -14.51
C THR A 197 13.82 4.30 -14.73
N SER A 198 14.93 3.91 -15.36
CA SER A 198 15.26 2.50 -15.63
C SER A 198 15.46 1.67 -14.36
N THR A 199 15.96 2.28 -13.28
CA THR A 199 16.15 1.63 -11.99
C THR A 199 14.81 1.37 -11.33
N MET A 200 13.97 2.41 -11.24
CA MET A 200 12.64 2.34 -10.66
C MET A 200 11.73 1.35 -11.39
N GLN A 201 11.75 1.35 -12.73
CA GLN A 201 10.91 0.45 -13.55
C GLN A 201 11.12 -1.04 -13.26
N ARG A 202 12.27 -1.44 -12.68
CA ARG A 202 12.52 -2.84 -12.28
C ARG A 202 11.54 -3.30 -11.20
N TYR A 203 11.17 -2.39 -10.29
CA TYR A 203 10.26 -2.60 -9.16
C TYR A 203 8.77 -2.35 -9.51
N TYR A 204 8.48 -1.86 -10.71
CA TYR A 204 7.11 -1.46 -11.08
C TYR A 204 6.17 -2.68 -11.18
N PRO A 205 5.09 -2.75 -10.37
CA PRO A 205 4.21 -3.90 -10.31
C PRO A 205 3.18 -3.93 -11.46
N GLY A 206 3.04 -2.86 -12.23
CA GLY A 206 2.03 -2.71 -13.29
C GLY A 206 1.09 -1.55 -12.99
N SER A 207 0.61 -0.87 -14.04
CA SER A 207 -0.22 0.33 -13.90
C SER A 207 -1.56 0.06 -13.25
N GLU A 208 -2.05 -1.16 -13.34
CA GLU A 208 -3.25 -1.63 -12.69
C GLU A 208 -3.08 -1.80 -11.18
N TYR A 209 -1.86 -1.86 -10.64
CA TYR A 209 -1.63 -2.05 -9.20
C TYR A 209 -1.21 -0.77 -8.47
N VAL A 210 -1.02 0.34 -9.18
CA VAL A 210 -0.50 1.60 -8.63
C VAL A 210 -1.47 2.73 -8.90
N ASP A 211 -1.96 3.34 -7.82
CA ASP A 211 -2.85 4.49 -7.88
C ASP A 211 -2.04 5.79 -7.95
N TRP A 212 -0.97 5.88 -7.16
CA TRP A 212 -0.12 7.06 -7.05
C TRP A 212 1.36 6.76 -7.21
N PHE A 213 2.08 7.69 -7.83
CA PHE A 213 3.54 7.70 -7.81
C PHE A 213 3.99 8.62 -6.68
N ALA A 214 5.08 8.29 -6.00
CA ALA A 214 5.60 9.17 -4.96
C ALA A 214 7.13 9.16 -4.85
N PHE A 215 7.66 10.20 -4.23
CA PHE A 215 9.09 10.29 -3.92
C PHE A 215 9.35 11.04 -2.62
N SER A 216 10.53 10.83 -2.06
CA SER A 216 11.08 11.61 -0.96
C SER A 216 11.90 12.80 -1.46
N TYR A 217 11.70 13.97 -0.87
CA TYR A 217 12.38 15.23 -1.17
C TYR A 217 13.13 15.74 0.06
N PHE A 218 14.41 15.36 0.17
CA PHE A 218 15.30 15.91 1.19
C PHE A 218 16.29 16.94 0.61
N GLN A 219 16.50 16.91 -0.71
CA GLN A 219 17.44 17.74 -1.43
C GLN A 219 16.91 18.16 -2.79
N LYS A 220 17.51 19.22 -3.35
CA LYS A 220 17.18 19.69 -4.70
C LYS A 220 17.34 18.58 -5.74
N ASN A 221 16.49 18.64 -6.76
CA ASN A 221 16.45 17.72 -7.90
C ASN A 221 15.94 16.30 -7.60
N ALA A 222 15.58 15.97 -6.36
CA ALA A 222 14.89 14.73 -6.06
C ALA A 222 13.56 14.63 -6.82
N GLY A 223 13.21 13.44 -7.28
CA GLY A 223 11.92 13.12 -7.91
C GLY A 223 11.80 13.43 -9.40
N ASN A 224 12.77 14.10 -10.03
CA ASN A 224 12.68 14.50 -11.45
C ASN A 224 12.36 13.33 -12.40
N ASP A 225 13.00 12.18 -12.19
CA ASP A 225 12.78 11.00 -13.02
C ASP A 225 11.48 10.26 -12.66
N LEU A 226 11.06 10.26 -11.39
CA LEU A 226 9.76 9.72 -11.01
C LEU A 226 8.62 10.54 -11.63
N ILE A 227 8.70 11.88 -11.59
CA ILE A 227 7.71 12.76 -12.22
C ILE A 227 7.60 12.46 -13.73
N ARG A 228 8.72 12.18 -14.40
CA ARG A 228 8.73 11.79 -15.82
C ARG A 228 8.00 10.45 -16.05
N LEU A 229 8.23 9.46 -15.18
CA LEU A 229 7.51 8.19 -15.25
C LEU A 229 6.01 8.39 -14.98
N ALA A 230 5.65 9.15 -13.94
CA ALA A 230 4.27 9.43 -13.57
C ALA A 230 3.49 10.08 -14.72
N LYS A 231 4.10 11.04 -15.45
CA LYS A 231 3.53 11.61 -16.67
C LYS A 231 3.33 10.58 -17.79
N THR A 232 4.20 9.58 -17.89
CA THR A 232 4.10 8.51 -18.91
C THR A 232 2.95 7.54 -18.57
N TYR A 233 2.70 7.29 -17.28
CA TYR A 233 1.65 6.41 -16.80
C TYR A 233 0.36 7.15 -16.41
N GLU A 234 0.32 8.47 -16.60
CA GLU A 234 -0.80 9.36 -16.26
C GLU A 234 -1.26 9.20 -14.80
N LYS A 235 -0.29 9.11 -13.88
CA LYS A 235 -0.55 8.95 -12.43
C LYS A 235 -0.27 10.24 -11.66
N PRO A 236 -1.11 10.61 -10.68
CA PRO A 236 -0.80 11.72 -9.78
C PRO A 236 0.44 11.41 -8.95
N VAL A 237 1.11 12.48 -8.52
CA VAL A 237 2.35 12.41 -7.76
C VAL A 237 2.17 12.96 -6.35
N MET A 238 2.71 12.24 -5.37
CA MET A 238 2.85 12.71 -3.99
C MET A 238 4.33 12.91 -3.66
N ILE A 239 4.68 14.04 -3.07
CA ILE A 239 5.95 14.18 -2.35
C ILE A 239 5.69 13.60 -0.96
N ALA A 240 6.04 12.34 -0.76
CA ALA A 240 5.58 11.53 0.38
C ALA A 240 6.38 11.74 1.66
N GLU A 241 7.59 12.28 1.53
CA GLU A 241 8.44 12.72 2.62
C GLU A 241 9.17 13.98 2.18
N ALA A 242 9.05 15.07 2.93
CA ALA A 242 9.76 16.31 2.63
C ALA A 242 10.20 17.01 3.90
N THR A 243 11.50 17.30 3.99
CA THR A 243 12.04 18.13 5.07
C THR A 243 13.39 18.73 4.68
N PRO A 244 13.74 19.95 5.14
CA PRO A 244 15.08 20.51 4.97
C PRO A 244 16.10 19.77 5.84
N ARG A 245 16.43 18.54 5.46
CA ARG A 245 17.35 17.66 6.19
C ARG A 245 18.70 18.35 6.39
N GLY A 246 19.21 18.29 7.62
CA GLY A 246 20.50 18.86 8.01
C GLY A 246 20.46 20.33 8.42
N TYR A 247 19.28 20.94 8.48
CA TYR A 247 19.08 22.28 9.02
C TYR A 247 18.50 22.22 10.43
N ASP A 248 18.97 23.13 11.30
CA ASP A 248 18.34 23.44 12.57
C ASP A 248 17.58 24.77 12.41
N LEU A 249 16.25 24.70 12.28
CA LEU A 249 15.42 25.86 11.98
C LEU A 249 15.45 26.92 13.08
N LYS A 250 15.84 26.56 14.31
CA LYS A 250 15.97 27.52 15.42
C LYS A 250 17.11 28.52 15.19
N THR A 251 18.14 28.13 14.43
CA THR A 251 19.40 28.90 14.35
C THR A 251 19.70 29.46 12.97
N VAL A 252 19.05 28.96 11.92
CA VAL A 252 19.25 29.41 10.54
C VAL A 252 18.55 30.73 10.24
N ASN A 253 19.05 31.46 9.24
CA ASN A 253 18.32 32.60 8.69
C ASN A 253 17.12 32.10 7.87
N GLY A 254 15.90 32.41 8.33
CA GLY A 254 14.67 31.91 7.73
C GLY A 254 14.47 32.35 6.27
N ASP A 255 14.75 33.61 5.93
CA ASP A 255 14.64 34.09 4.55
C ASP A 255 15.59 33.35 3.60
N GLN A 256 16.83 33.12 4.04
CA GLN A 256 17.81 32.38 3.24
C GLN A 256 17.41 30.92 3.07
N LEU A 257 16.90 30.28 4.12
CA LEU A 257 16.43 28.90 4.00
C LEU A 257 15.17 28.80 3.12
N TRP A 258 14.22 29.72 3.27
CA TRP A 258 13.04 29.78 2.42
C TRP A 258 13.43 29.78 0.94
N ASN A 259 14.30 30.71 0.55
CA ASN A 259 14.76 30.85 -0.82
C ASN A 259 15.60 29.66 -1.30
N SER A 260 16.34 29.01 -0.40
CA SER A 260 17.26 27.94 -0.77
C SER A 260 16.66 26.55 -0.75
N TRP A 261 15.57 26.29 -0.01
CA TRP A 261 14.95 24.96 0.09
C TRP A 261 13.43 24.95 -0.17
N PHE A 262 12.64 25.78 0.52
CA PHE A 262 11.17 25.78 0.39
C PHE A 262 10.72 26.31 -0.97
N GLN A 263 11.25 27.45 -1.42
CA GLN A 263 10.89 28.03 -2.72
C GLN A 263 11.21 27.08 -3.89
N PRO A 264 12.38 26.40 -3.96
CA PRO A 264 12.62 25.36 -4.96
C PRO A 264 11.63 24.19 -4.92
N LEU A 265 11.21 23.74 -3.74
CA LEU A 265 10.18 22.70 -3.59
C LEU A 265 8.83 23.18 -4.14
N ILE A 266 8.40 24.38 -3.75
CA ILE A 266 7.15 24.99 -4.22
C ILE A 266 7.20 25.19 -5.74
N GLN A 267 8.31 25.68 -6.29
CA GLN A 267 8.48 25.85 -7.73
C GLN A 267 8.40 24.51 -8.48
N LEU A 268 8.99 23.44 -7.94
CA LEU A 268 8.86 22.10 -8.52
C LEU A 268 7.39 21.66 -8.61
N MET A 269 6.60 21.94 -7.59
CA MET A 269 5.17 21.63 -7.54
C MET A 269 4.37 22.49 -8.51
N ASP A 270 4.68 23.79 -8.60
CA ASP A 270 4.00 24.72 -9.51
C ASP A 270 4.29 24.37 -10.99
N ASP A 271 5.53 23.96 -11.30
CA ASP A 271 5.94 23.52 -12.65
C ASP A 271 5.39 22.14 -13.03
N ASN A 272 4.89 21.37 -12.06
CA ASN A 272 4.37 20.03 -12.26
C ASN A 272 3.00 19.86 -11.59
N PRO A 273 1.91 20.36 -12.20
CA PRO A 273 0.56 20.28 -11.63
C PRO A 273 0.04 18.86 -11.35
N ILE A 274 0.72 17.82 -11.88
CA ILE A 274 0.47 16.41 -11.55
C ILE A 274 0.89 16.05 -10.12
N ILE A 275 1.69 16.89 -9.46
CA ILE A 275 1.99 16.77 -8.03
C ILE A 275 0.78 17.27 -7.25
N LYS A 276 0.07 16.35 -6.61
CA LYS A 276 -1.20 16.59 -5.92
C LYS A 276 -1.10 16.46 -4.40
N GLY A 277 0.07 16.15 -3.85
CA GLY A 277 0.24 16.04 -2.40
C GLY A 277 1.66 16.36 -1.95
N LEU A 278 1.79 17.05 -0.82
CA LEU A 278 3.05 17.28 -0.11
C LEU A 278 2.90 16.84 1.34
N ALA A 279 3.61 15.78 1.72
CA ALA A 279 3.78 15.34 3.09
C ALA A 279 5.04 15.99 3.69
N TYR A 280 4.84 17.10 4.39
CA TYR A 280 5.91 17.79 5.10
C TYR A 280 6.13 17.13 6.47
N ILE A 281 7.40 16.97 6.85
CA ILE A 281 7.76 16.38 8.15
C ILE A 281 8.28 17.49 9.07
N ASN A 282 7.43 17.90 10.02
CA ASN A 282 7.62 19.03 10.93
C ASN A 282 8.15 18.56 12.29
N THR A 283 9.39 18.09 12.33
CA THR A 283 9.91 17.32 13.46
C THR A 283 11.21 17.91 14.00
N ASP A 284 11.38 17.89 15.32
CA ASP A 284 12.69 18.00 15.98
C ASP A 284 13.40 16.65 15.90
N TRP A 285 14.04 16.34 14.77
CA TRP A 285 14.62 15.03 14.53
C TRP A 285 15.69 14.70 15.56
N ASP A 286 16.53 15.67 15.90
CA ASP A 286 17.63 15.51 16.84
C ASP A 286 17.16 15.17 18.27
N SER A 287 15.87 15.39 18.59
CA SER A 287 15.24 14.94 19.83
C SER A 287 14.85 13.46 19.84
N GLN A 288 14.68 12.84 18.66
CA GLN A 288 14.24 11.45 18.50
C GLN A 288 15.42 10.47 18.55
N GLN A 289 15.24 9.34 19.22
CA GLN A 289 16.34 8.38 19.49
C GLN A 289 17.02 7.86 18.22
N MET A 290 16.26 7.62 17.15
CA MET A 290 16.75 7.07 15.88
C MET A 290 17.64 8.06 15.12
N TRP A 291 17.35 9.36 15.24
CA TRP A 291 17.99 10.40 14.41
C TRP A 291 19.02 11.23 15.18
N LYS A 292 19.06 11.08 16.51
CA LYS A 292 20.00 11.79 17.37
C LYS A 292 21.45 11.53 16.96
N GLY A 293 22.11 12.58 16.47
CA GLY A 293 23.51 12.52 16.02
C GLY A 293 23.70 12.13 14.56
N GLU A 294 22.61 11.84 13.83
CA GLU A 294 22.63 11.51 12.39
C GLU A 294 22.56 12.75 11.49
N GLY A 295 22.46 13.95 12.10
CA GLY A 295 22.47 15.23 11.40
C GLY A 295 21.21 15.50 10.59
N TRP A 296 20.04 15.10 11.11
CA TRP A 296 18.74 15.42 10.49
C TRP A 296 18.27 16.82 10.86
N GLY A 297 18.55 17.27 12.09
CA GLY A 297 18.30 18.64 12.55
C GLY A 297 16.94 18.82 13.22
N ASP A 298 16.44 20.05 13.19
CA ASP A 298 15.12 20.43 13.70
C ASP A 298 14.39 21.17 12.58
N THR A 299 13.32 20.57 12.06
CA THR A 299 12.60 21.04 10.87
C THR A 299 11.19 21.51 11.19
N ARG A 300 10.94 21.89 12.44
CA ARG A 300 9.69 22.55 12.81
C ARG A 300 9.65 23.97 12.26
N ILE A 301 8.62 24.33 11.51
CA ILE A 301 8.52 25.65 10.87
C ILE A 301 8.31 26.74 11.92
N GLU A 302 7.47 26.47 12.93
CA GLU A 302 7.04 27.37 13.99
C GLU A 302 8.18 27.91 14.87
N VAL A 303 9.33 27.23 14.90
CA VAL A 303 10.48 27.66 15.70
C VAL A 303 11.26 28.82 15.05
N ASN A 304 10.85 29.25 13.86
CA ASN A 304 11.47 30.34 13.11
C ASN A 304 10.41 31.31 12.57
N GLU A 305 10.39 32.54 13.10
CA GLU A 305 9.36 33.56 12.78
C GLU A 305 9.31 33.91 11.28
N ALA A 306 10.47 34.06 10.63
CA ALA A 306 10.51 34.39 9.20
C ALA A 306 9.98 33.24 8.34
N LEU A 307 10.33 31.99 8.66
CA LEU A 307 9.80 30.82 7.94
C LEU A 307 8.30 30.66 8.18
N THR A 308 7.83 30.89 9.40
CA THR A 308 6.40 30.87 9.75
C THR A 308 5.63 31.84 8.86
N GLN A 309 6.08 33.10 8.76
CA GLN A 309 5.43 34.11 7.91
C GLN A 309 5.42 33.71 6.43
N HIS A 310 6.54 33.21 5.90
CA HIS A 310 6.59 32.75 4.51
C HIS A 310 5.66 31.55 4.26
N TRP A 311 5.64 30.60 5.18
CA TRP A 311 4.81 29.41 5.10
C TRP A 311 3.32 29.77 5.14
N GLU A 312 2.89 30.60 6.07
CA GLU A 312 1.51 31.08 6.15
C GLU A 312 1.09 31.83 4.88
N ASN A 313 1.97 32.69 4.35
CA ASN A 313 1.73 33.39 3.08
C ASN A 313 1.59 32.43 1.90
N GLU A 314 2.40 31.38 1.83
CA GLU A 314 2.28 30.32 0.82
C GLU A 314 0.94 29.58 0.92
N LEU A 315 0.50 29.28 2.14
CA LEU A 315 -0.76 28.61 2.42
C LEU A 315 -2.00 29.50 2.15
N GLN A 316 -1.85 30.80 1.90
CA GLN A 316 -2.99 31.62 1.45
C GLN A 316 -3.33 31.41 -0.04
N LYS A 317 -2.48 30.70 -0.79
CA LYS A 317 -2.72 30.46 -2.22
C LYS A 317 -3.83 29.44 -2.43
N GLU A 318 -4.65 29.67 -3.45
CA GLU A 318 -5.82 28.83 -3.75
C GLU A 318 -5.46 27.40 -4.19
N ASN A 319 -4.21 27.09 -4.49
CA ASN A 319 -3.78 25.75 -4.92
C ASN A 319 -3.79 24.71 -3.79
N TRP A 320 -3.85 25.12 -2.53
CA TRP A 320 -3.87 24.20 -1.40
C TRP A 320 -5.27 23.70 -1.05
N VAL A 321 -5.34 22.43 -0.69
CA VAL A 321 -6.52 21.75 -0.15
C VAL A 321 -6.21 21.36 1.30
N TYR A 322 -7.16 21.63 2.18
CA TYR A 322 -7.04 21.52 3.64
C TYR A 322 -8.06 20.55 4.23
N GLY A 323 -7.82 20.15 5.48
CA GLY A 323 -8.78 19.38 6.26
C GLY A 323 -9.97 20.24 6.65
N ASN A 324 -11.11 20.01 6.03
CA ASN A 324 -12.38 20.65 6.34
C ASN A 324 -13.56 19.75 5.90
N SER A 325 -14.79 20.14 6.20
CA SER A 325 -15.98 19.34 5.90
C SER A 325 -16.18 19.01 4.42
N GLU A 326 -15.54 19.73 3.50
CA GLU A 326 -15.60 19.53 2.05
C GLU A 326 -14.44 18.69 1.52
N LEU A 327 -13.43 18.36 2.34
CA LEU A 327 -12.23 17.64 1.90
C LEU A 327 -12.58 16.35 1.16
N PHE A 328 -13.44 15.52 1.76
CA PHE A 328 -13.74 14.20 1.23
C PHE A 328 -14.40 14.29 -0.15
N GLU A 329 -15.38 15.19 -0.32
CA GLU A 329 -15.98 15.46 -1.62
C GLU A 329 -14.95 16.01 -2.61
N THR A 330 -14.11 16.95 -2.18
CA THR A 330 -13.08 17.60 -3.00
C THR A 330 -12.10 16.61 -3.62
N ILE A 331 -11.81 15.52 -2.91
CA ILE A 331 -10.88 14.50 -3.38
C ILE A 331 -11.58 13.25 -3.92
N GLY A 332 -12.91 13.19 -3.94
CA GLY A 332 -13.67 12.07 -4.54
C GLY A 332 -14.00 10.91 -3.58
N TYR A 333 -14.14 11.16 -2.28
CA TYR A 333 -14.58 10.19 -1.28
C TYR A 333 -16.03 10.45 -0.82
N PRO A 334 -16.90 9.41 -0.75
CA PRO A 334 -16.66 8.04 -1.15
C PRO A 334 -16.52 7.90 -2.67
N PHE A 335 -15.70 6.94 -3.11
CA PHE A 335 -15.45 6.73 -4.54
C PHE A 335 -16.69 6.16 -5.23
N ALA A 336 -17.21 6.87 -6.22
CA ALA A 336 -18.52 6.59 -6.82
C ALA A 336 -18.53 5.42 -7.83
N ASP A 337 -17.40 5.10 -8.45
CA ASP A 337 -17.33 4.15 -9.59
C ASP A 337 -17.04 2.69 -9.18
N ILE A 338 -17.43 2.29 -7.98
CA ILE A 338 -17.30 0.89 -7.55
C ILE A 338 -18.50 0.11 -8.08
N SER A 339 -18.33 -0.55 -9.22
CA SER A 339 -19.34 -1.51 -9.70
C SER A 339 -19.43 -2.72 -8.74
N SER A 340 -20.62 -3.30 -8.58
CA SER A 340 -20.83 -4.49 -7.72
C SER A 340 -19.99 -5.69 -8.12
N ASP A 341 -19.52 -5.70 -9.37
CA ASP A 341 -18.79 -6.80 -10.00
C ASP A 341 -17.27 -6.54 -10.02
N CYS A 342 -16.85 -5.40 -9.47
CA CYS A 342 -15.46 -4.93 -9.42
C CYS A 342 -14.60 -5.74 -8.45
N PHE A 343 -15.15 -6.02 -7.27
CA PHE A 343 -14.50 -6.91 -6.31
C PHE A 343 -14.80 -8.35 -6.70
N PRO A 344 -13.83 -9.28 -6.54
CA PRO A 344 -14.15 -10.69 -6.69
C PRO A 344 -15.35 -11.00 -5.78
N PRO A 345 -16.36 -11.75 -6.26
CA PRO A 345 -17.48 -12.12 -5.43
C PRO A 345 -16.92 -12.73 -4.15
N LYS A 346 -17.38 -12.24 -2.98
CA LYS A 346 -16.92 -12.74 -1.67
C LYS A 346 -16.85 -14.26 -1.75
N ASP A 347 -15.67 -14.79 -1.48
CA ASP A 347 -15.40 -16.23 -1.40
C ASP A 347 -16.48 -16.85 -0.50
N ILE A 348 -17.51 -17.47 -1.11
CA ILE A 348 -18.54 -18.18 -0.35
C ILE A 348 -17.86 -19.46 0.11
N VAL A 349 -17.28 -19.42 1.30
CA VAL A 349 -16.75 -20.60 1.96
C VAL A 349 -17.92 -21.56 2.12
N ASN A 350 -17.92 -22.64 1.36
CA ASN A 350 -18.83 -23.75 1.59
C ASN A 350 -18.38 -24.41 2.89
N ALA A 351 -18.85 -23.88 4.02
CA ALA A 351 -18.56 -24.42 5.33
C ALA A 351 -19.08 -25.86 5.39
N THR A 352 -18.23 -26.76 5.85
CA THR A 352 -18.66 -28.12 6.16
C THR A 352 -18.90 -28.16 7.67
N ASP A 353 -20.14 -28.38 8.10
CA ASP A 353 -20.54 -28.47 9.51
C ASP A 353 -20.04 -29.78 10.16
N ASP A 354 -18.75 -30.07 10.02
CA ASP A 354 -18.10 -31.26 10.56
C ASP A 354 -17.39 -30.90 11.87
N THR A 355 -18.16 -30.72 12.96
CA THR A 355 -17.59 -30.59 14.32
C THR A 355 -16.89 -31.89 14.73
N PRO A 356 -15.64 -31.86 15.23
CA PRO A 356 -14.98 -30.73 15.90
C PRO A 356 -13.90 -29.97 15.08
N TYR A 357 -13.84 -30.12 13.76
CA TYR A 357 -12.80 -29.49 12.94
C TYR A 357 -13.43 -28.66 11.83
N GLN A 358 -13.58 -27.36 12.06
CA GLN A 358 -14.11 -26.47 11.02
C GLN A 358 -13.06 -26.31 9.92
N TRP A 359 -13.42 -26.70 8.71
CA TRP A 359 -12.66 -26.43 7.51
C TRP A 359 -13.64 -26.13 6.38
N GLY A 360 -13.19 -25.36 5.40
CA GLY A 360 -13.99 -24.97 4.26
C GLY A 360 -13.13 -24.89 3.01
N TYR A 361 -13.77 -24.83 1.87
CA TYR A 361 -13.09 -24.60 0.60
C TYR A 361 -13.84 -23.57 -0.21
N VAL A 362 -13.08 -22.91 -1.09
CA VAL A 362 -13.58 -21.98 -2.08
C VAL A 362 -12.96 -22.39 -3.39
N CYS A 363 -13.78 -22.51 -4.44
CA CYS A 363 -13.27 -22.70 -5.79
C CYS A 363 -13.94 -21.71 -6.73
N ASN A 364 -13.16 -20.74 -7.21
CA ASN A 364 -13.63 -19.67 -8.09
C ASN A 364 -13.27 -19.96 -9.56
N ASN A 365 -13.87 -19.21 -10.48
CA ASN A 365 -13.80 -19.44 -11.94
C ASN A 365 -12.43 -19.12 -12.62
N GLU A 366 -11.38 -18.77 -11.88
CA GLU A 366 -10.05 -18.49 -12.47
C GLU A 366 -9.09 -19.68 -12.30
N PRO A 367 -8.04 -19.80 -13.14
CA PRO A 367 -6.96 -20.74 -12.91
C PRO A 367 -6.32 -20.49 -11.53
N ASN A 368 -5.91 -21.55 -10.80
CA ASN A 368 -5.23 -21.47 -9.50
C ASN A 368 -6.10 -21.17 -8.25
N ASN A 369 -7.41 -21.42 -8.31
CA ASN A 369 -8.35 -20.84 -7.35
C ASN A 369 -8.96 -21.76 -6.30
N LEU A 370 -8.45 -22.98 -6.08
CA LEU A 370 -8.92 -23.78 -4.95
C LEU A 370 -8.25 -23.28 -3.67
N LYS A 371 -8.97 -22.51 -2.85
CA LYS A 371 -8.56 -22.15 -1.49
C LYS A 371 -9.14 -23.16 -0.50
N VAL A 372 -8.28 -23.77 0.33
CA VAL A 372 -8.71 -24.63 1.44
C VAL A 372 -8.42 -23.90 2.75
N ASN A 373 -9.46 -23.61 3.51
CA ASN A 373 -9.41 -22.96 4.81
C ASN A 373 -9.45 -24.03 5.91
N LEU A 374 -8.40 -24.07 6.74
CA LEU A 374 -8.23 -24.95 7.88
C LEU A 374 -8.29 -24.10 9.15
N LYS A 375 -9.18 -24.42 10.09
CA LYS A 375 -9.22 -23.74 11.39
C LYS A 375 -8.04 -24.10 12.30
N ASP A 376 -7.47 -25.29 12.11
CA ASP A 376 -6.35 -25.81 12.91
C ASP A 376 -5.50 -26.75 12.05
N PHE A 377 -4.60 -26.18 11.24
CA PHE A 377 -3.73 -26.96 10.35
C PHE A 377 -2.79 -27.90 11.12
N SER A 378 -2.47 -27.60 12.39
CA SER A 378 -1.53 -28.38 13.20
C SER A 378 -2.00 -29.82 13.46
N LYS A 379 -3.30 -30.07 13.30
CA LYS A 379 -3.92 -31.40 13.44
C LYS A 379 -4.03 -32.15 12.11
N VAL A 380 -3.65 -31.53 11.00
CA VAL A 380 -3.71 -32.10 9.65
C VAL A 380 -2.36 -32.73 9.31
N LYS A 381 -2.38 -34.02 8.99
CA LYS A 381 -1.20 -34.76 8.54
C LYS A 381 -1.04 -34.66 7.03
N ARG A 382 -2.14 -34.79 6.28
CA ARG A 382 -2.11 -34.81 4.82
C ARG A 382 -3.38 -34.27 4.19
N ILE A 383 -3.25 -33.63 3.04
CA ILE A 383 -4.35 -33.21 2.17
C ILE A 383 -4.09 -33.77 0.77
N ASN A 384 -5.09 -34.42 0.18
CA ASN A 384 -5.03 -34.90 -1.20
C ASN A 384 -6.15 -34.28 -2.01
N LEU A 385 -5.82 -33.82 -3.21
CA LEU A 385 -6.77 -33.42 -4.23
C LEU A 385 -6.70 -34.42 -5.37
N LEU A 386 -7.82 -35.05 -5.67
CA LEU A 386 -7.97 -35.96 -6.81
C LEU A 386 -8.94 -35.34 -7.82
N ASP A 387 -8.66 -35.52 -9.10
CA ASP A 387 -9.65 -35.28 -10.14
C ASP A 387 -10.70 -36.40 -10.08
N ALA A 388 -11.95 -36.05 -9.84
CA ALA A 388 -13.03 -37.02 -9.63
C ALA A 388 -13.39 -37.80 -10.89
N THR A 389 -13.07 -37.27 -12.07
CA THR A 389 -13.40 -37.88 -13.36
C THR A 389 -12.37 -38.91 -13.79
N SER A 390 -11.10 -38.63 -13.55
CA SER A 390 -9.98 -39.48 -13.94
C SER A 390 -9.44 -40.33 -12.79
N GLY A 391 -9.77 -40.00 -11.54
CA GLY A 391 -9.19 -40.59 -10.34
C GLY A 391 -7.72 -40.23 -10.12
N LYS A 392 -7.16 -39.32 -10.95
CA LYS A 392 -5.76 -38.92 -10.88
C LYS A 392 -5.53 -38.05 -9.64
N VAL A 393 -4.49 -38.37 -8.88
CA VAL A 393 -3.99 -37.50 -7.82
C VAL A 393 -3.40 -36.24 -8.46
N MET A 394 -4.01 -35.10 -8.18
CA MET A 394 -3.61 -33.79 -8.70
C MET A 394 -2.62 -33.11 -7.77
N LYS A 395 -2.82 -33.24 -6.45
CA LYS A 395 -1.94 -32.68 -5.43
C LYS A 395 -1.97 -33.53 -4.16
N GLU A 396 -0.81 -33.69 -3.55
CA GLU A 396 -0.68 -34.11 -2.16
C GLU A 396 0.13 -33.06 -1.39
N LEU A 397 -0.34 -32.72 -0.20
CA LEU A 397 0.32 -31.82 0.74
C LEU A 397 0.46 -32.56 2.06
N PHE A 398 1.65 -32.55 2.62
CA PHE A 398 1.96 -33.18 3.90
C PHE A 398 2.27 -32.08 4.91
N HIS A 399 1.71 -32.19 6.12
CA HIS A 399 1.97 -31.27 7.23
C HIS A 399 1.81 -29.79 6.80
N PRO A 400 0.59 -29.35 6.42
CA PRO A 400 0.38 -27.96 6.03
C PRO A 400 0.85 -27.01 7.14
N GLU A 401 1.54 -25.93 6.76
CA GLU A 401 2.18 -24.99 7.70
C GLU A 401 1.35 -23.71 7.92
N GLN A 402 0.19 -23.59 7.27
CA GLN A 402 -0.67 -22.41 7.29
C GLN A 402 -2.15 -22.78 7.25
N ASN A 403 -2.99 -21.86 7.73
CA ASN A 403 -4.45 -22.05 7.81
C ASN A 403 -5.12 -21.99 6.43
N VAL A 404 -4.56 -21.26 5.46
CA VAL A 404 -5.13 -21.14 4.11
C VAL A 404 -4.17 -21.76 3.10
N LEU A 405 -4.66 -22.71 2.30
CA LEU A 405 -3.87 -23.38 1.28
C LEU A 405 -4.41 -23.04 -0.10
N ASN A 406 -3.55 -22.51 -0.96
CA ASN A 406 -3.85 -22.26 -2.36
C ASN A 406 -3.41 -23.46 -3.20
N ILE A 407 -4.37 -24.12 -3.86
CA ILE A 407 -4.13 -25.31 -4.69
C ILE A 407 -4.49 -24.99 -6.14
N ILE A 408 -3.56 -25.31 -7.05
CA ILE A 408 -3.80 -25.20 -8.48
C ILE A 408 -4.83 -26.24 -8.91
N ALA A 409 -6.03 -25.77 -9.22
CA ALA A 409 -7.11 -26.55 -9.80
C ALA A 409 -7.65 -25.82 -11.04
N SER A 410 -8.01 -26.59 -12.07
CA SER A 410 -8.73 -26.09 -13.24
C SER A 410 -10.24 -26.25 -13.05
N LYS A 411 -11.04 -25.82 -14.02
CA LYS A 411 -12.47 -26.16 -14.05
C LYS A 411 -12.65 -27.68 -14.06
N GLY A 412 -13.44 -28.21 -13.14
CA GLY A 412 -13.58 -29.65 -12.97
C GLY A 412 -14.24 -30.06 -11.65
N VAL A 413 -14.43 -31.37 -11.50
CA VAL A 413 -14.94 -31.97 -10.26
C VAL A 413 -13.77 -32.64 -9.57
N TYR A 414 -13.57 -32.32 -8.29
CA TYR A 414 -12.45 -32.83 -7.51
C TYR A 414 -12.93 -33.52 -6.24
N ILE A 415 -12.12 -34.44 -5.74
CA ILE A 415 -12.25 -35.05 -4.44
C ILE A 415 -11.12 -34.49 -3.57
N LEU A 416 -11.48 -33.72 -2.55
CA LEU A 416 -10.54 -33.25 -1.54
C LEU A 416 -10.65 -34.14 -0.31
N SER A 417 -9.53 -34.74 0.09
CA SER A 417 -9.43 -35.55 1.30
C SER A 417 -8.47 -34.92 2.30
N VAL A 418 -8.86 -34.82 3.57
CA VAL A 418 -8.00 -34.38 4.68
C VAL A 418 -7.81 -35.52 5.67
N GLU A 419 -6.56 -35.85 5.98
CA GLU A 419 -6.13 -36.88 6.92
C GLU A 419 -5.45 -36.24 8.13
N ASP A 420 -5.79 -36.71 9.33
CA ASP A 420 -5.14 -36.29 10.58
C ASP A 420 -4.00 -37.23 11.01
N PHE A 421 -3.29 -36.85 12.07
CA PHE A 421 -2.15 -37.63 12.59
C PHE A 421 -2.53 -38.99 13.19
N ASN A 422 -3.81 -39.21 13.50
CA ASN A 422 -4.30 -40.50 13.96
C ASN A 422 -4.58 -41.47 12.79
N GLY A 423 -4.30 -41.05 11.54
CA GLY A 423 -4.49 -41.87 10.34
C GLY A 423 -5.96 -41.99 9.94
N GLN A 424 -6.85 -41.18 10.51
CA GLN A 424 -8.23 -41.14 10.06
C GLN A 424 -8.34 -40.23 8.84
N ILE A 425 -8.73 -40.81 7.70
CA ILE A 425 -9.19 -40.06 6.51
C ILE A 425 -10.61 -39.57 6.83
N ASN A 426 -10.70 -38.58 7.70
CA ASN A 426 -11.97 -38.18 8.30
C ASN A 426 -12.87 -37.39 7.34
N ARG A 427 -12.35 -36.91 6.20
CA ARG A 427 -12.95 -35.74 5.53
C ARG A 427 -12.73 -35.81 4.04
N ILE A 428 -13.69 -36.41 3.32
CA ILE A 428 -13.72 -36.44 1.87
C ILE A 428 -14.87 -35.55 1.41
N LYS A 429 -14.60 -34.55 0.57
CA LYS A 429 -15.65 -33.76 -0.09
C LYS A 429 -15.44 -33.79 -1.60
N VAL A 430 -16.56 -33.90 -2.30
CA VAL A 430 -16.61 -33.65 -3.74
C VAL A 430 -16.86 -32.16 -3.91
N LEU A 431 -15.95 -31.47 -4.58
CA LEU A 431 -16.06 -30.05 -4.87
C LEU A 431 -16.09 -29.82 -6.38
N VAL A 432 -16.84 -28.81 -6.78
CA VAL A 432 -16.94 -28.37 -8.17
C VAL A 432 -16.20 -27.04 -8.28
N CYS A 433 -15.17 -27.02 -9.12
CA CYS A 433 -14.50 -25.81 -9.56
C CYS A 433 -15.12 -25.42 -10.90
N ASN A 434 -15.82 -24.29 -10.92
CA ASN A 434 -16.59 -23.83 -12.09
C ASN A 434 -15.76 -23.01 -13.07
#